data_AF-A0A7K6TYL6-F1
#
_entry.id   AF-A0A7K6TYL6-F1
#
_cell.length_a   1.000
_cell.length_b   1.000
_cell.length_c   1.000
_cell.angle_alpha   90.00
_cell.angle_beta   90.00
_cell.angle_gamma   90.00
#
_symmetry.space_group_name_H-M   'P 1'
#
loop_
_entity.id
_entity.type
_entity.pdbx_description
1 polymer ?
#
loop_
_entity_poly.entity_id
_entity_poly.type
_entity_poly.pdbx_seq_one_letter_code
_entity_poly.pdbx_strand_id
1 'polypeptide(L)'
;RVSLDMMSVQANTGPSWEDKNTTAFWRGRDSRKERLELVKLSRKYPEIIDAAFTNFFFFKHDESLYGPIVKHISFFDFFKYKYQINIDGTVAAYRLPYLLAGNSVVLKQDSIYYEHFYNELQPWKHYIPFKSDLSDLLEKLQWAKEHDEEAKNIAKSGQEFARNNLMGDHVFCYYFKLFQEYASLQVSEPKVRDGMEKVQQPDDDLFPCTCHRKKVQ
;
A
#
# COMPACT_ATOMS: atom_id res chain seq x y z
N ARG A 1 13.19 13.21 11.84
CA ARG A 1 12.02 12.75 11.07
C ARG A 1 12.39 11.39 10.50
N VAL A 2 11.73 10.31 10.90
CA VAL A 2 12.01 8.96 10.39
C VAL A 2 11.48 8.88 8.94
N SER A 3 12.27 8.36 8.00
CA SER A 3 11.84 8.12 6.62
C SER A 3 10.77 7.03 6.59
N LEU A 4 9.80 7.15 5.67
CA LEU A 4 8.86 6.06 5.42
C LEU A 4 9.50 5.08 4.43
N ASP A 5 10.01 3.98 4.97
CA ASP A 5 10.57 2.86 4.22
C ASP A 5 10.17 1.53 4.89
N MET A 6 10.43 0.41 4.21
CA MET A 6 10.02 -0.92 4.69
C MET A 6 10.64 -1.30 6.04
N MET A 7 11.88 -0.88 6.31
CA MET A 7 12.54 -1.17 7.60
C MET A 7 11.94 -0.31 8.71
N SER A 8 11.72 0.97 8.42
CA SER A 8 11.08 1.90 9.37
C SER A 8 9.67 1.46 9.75
N VAL A 9 8.88 0.92 8.82
CA VAL A 9 7.57 0.33 9.12
C VAL A 9 7.69 -0.87 10.05
N GLN A 10 8.61 -1.80 9.76
CA GLN A 10 8.81 -3.00 10.57
C GLN A 10 9.25 -2.68 12.01
N ALA A 11 10.04 -1.62 12.18
CA ALA A 11 10.46 -1.14 13.49
C ALA A 11 9.35 -0.40 14.26
N ASN A 12 8.28 0.05 13.58
CA ASN A 12 7.26 0.93 14.16
C ASN A 12 5.84 0.42 13.86
N THR A 13 5.56 -0.83 14.23
CA THR A 13 4.25 -1.48 14.00
C THR A 13 3.21 -1.18 15.08
N GLY A 14 3.40 -0.13 15.88
CA GLY A 14 2.46 0.25 16.94
C GLY A 14 2.39 -0.77 18.09
N PRO A 15 1.30 -0.79 18.87
CA PRO A 15 1.16 -1.65 20.05
C PRO A 15 0.93 -3.13 19.65
N SER A 16 0.89 -4.01 20.66
CA SER A 16 0.53 -5.43 20.48
C SER A 16 -0.85 -5.57 19.83
N TRP A 17 -1.16 -6.72 19.22
CA TRP A 17 -2.43 -6.92 18.52
C TRP A 17 -3.64 -6.69 19.44
N GLU A 18 -3.53 -7.16 20.68
CA GLU A 18 -4.55 -7.12 21.72
C GLU A 18 -4.85 -5.68 22.18
N ASP A 19 -3.85 -4.80 22.11
CA ASP A 19 -3.94 -3.40 22.54
C ASP A 19 -4.33 -2.44 21.40
N LYS A 20 -4.50 -2.93 20.16
CA LYS A 20 -4.90 -2.11 19.02
C LYS A 20 -6.38 -1.71 19.08
N ASN A 21 -6.68 -0.52 18.59
CA ASN A 21 -8.04 -0.05 18.37
C ASN A 21 -8.78 -0.95 17.36
N THR A 22 -10.03 -1.31 17.68
CA THR A 22 -10.89 -2.21 16.90
C THR A 22 -11.79 -1.48 15.89
N THR A 23 -11.63 -0.17 15.73
CA THR A 23 -12.20 0.58 14.60
C THR A 23 -11.34 0.39 13.35
N ALA A 24 -11.99 0.28 12.20
CA ALA A 24 -11.30 0.23 10.92
C ALA A 24 -10.82 1.61 10.51
N PHE A 25 -9.59 1.69 10.00
CA PHE A 25 -8.92 2.97 9.88
C PHE A 25 -8.57 3.32 8.44
N TRP A 26 -8.78 4.60 8.09
CA TRP A 26 -8.34 5.18 6.83
C TRP A 26 -8.10 6.69 6.92
N ARG A 27 -7.02 7.16 6.30
CA ARG A 27 -6.80 8.59 6.02
C ARG A 27 -6.26 8.76 4.61
N GLY A 28 -6.79 9.73 3.88
CA GLY A 28 -6.31 9.99 2.53
C GLY A 28 -7.02 11.14 1.84
N ARG A 29 -6.76 11.26 0.54
CA ARG A 29 -7.39 12.25 -0.33
C ARG A 29 -8.54 11.64 -1.11
N ASP A 30 -9.40 12.51 -1.61
CA ASP A 30 -10.59 12.29 -2.42
C ASP A 30 -10.32 11.76 -3.84
N SER A 31 -9.20 11.11 -4.14
CA SER A 31 -8.81 10.77 -5.51
C SER A 31 -9.67 9.68 -6.20
N ARG A 32 -10.80 9.27 -5.62
CA ARG A 32 -11.72 8.26 -6.16
C ARG A 32 -13.10 8.36 -5.50
N LYS A 33 -14.17 7.98 -6.21
CA LYS A 33 -15.55 8.02 -5.69
C LYS A 33 -15.76 7.10 -4.49
N GLU A 34 -15.16 5.92 -4.52
CA GLU A 34 -15.25 4.88 -3.50
C GLU A 34 -14.65 5.35 -2.17
N ARG A 35 -13.71 6.29 -2.20
CA ARG A 35 -13.20 6.96 -0.98
C ARG A 35 -14.22 7.94 -0.39
N LEU A 36 -15.01 8.62 -1.24
CA LEU A 36 -16.12 9.47 -0.79
C LEU A 36 -17.17 8.61 -0.09
N GLU A 37 -17.51 7.46 -0.66
CA GLU A 37 -18.45 6.51 -0.06
C GLU A 37 -17.91 5.91 1.25
N LEU A 38 -16.61 5.59 1.35
CA LEU A 38 -15.98 5.18 2.60
C LEU A 38 -16.17 6.22 3.72
N VAL A 39 -15.93 7.50 3.43
CA VAL A 39 -16.05 8.56 4.43
C VAL A 39 -17.52 8.79 4.82
N LYS A 40 -18.47 8.67 3.87
CA LYS A 40 -19.90 8.66 4.21
C LYS A 40 -20.27 7.48 5.11
N LEU A 41 -19.74 6.27 4.84
CA LEU A 41 -19.93 5.09 5.68
C LEU A 41 -19.36 5.30 7.08
N SER A 42 -18.15 5.87 7.21
CA SER A 42 -17.55 6.21 8.50
C SER A 42 -18.39 7.19 9.31
N ARG A 43 -18.98 8.20 8.66
CA ARG A 43 -19.89 9.11 9.33
C ARG A 43 -21.19 8.46 9.80
N LYS A 44 -21.66 7.43 9.09
CA LYS A 44 -22.86 6.68 9.44
C LYS A 44 -22.60 5.66 10.56
N TYR A 45 -21.40 5.09 10.59
CA TYR A 45 -20.98 4.05 11.54
C TYR A 45 -19.61 4.39 12.18
N PRO A 46 -19.51 5.49 12.95
CA PRO A 46 -18.24 5.97 13.52
C PRO A 46 -17.62 5.02 14.54
N GLU A 47 -18.41 4.13 15.14
CA GLU A 47 -17.98 3.06 16.04
C GLU A 47 -17.36 1.86 15.30
N ILE A 48 -17.52 1.78 13.97
CA ILE A 48 -16.99 0.69 13.14
C ILE A 48 -15.81 1.19 12.29
N ILE A 49 -15.93 2.38 11.70
CA ILE A 49 -14.96 2.92 10.74
C ILE A 49 -14.58 4.34 11.16
N ASP A 50 -13.29 4.56 11.33
CA ASP A 50 -12.64 5.86 11.43
C ASP A 50 -11.95 6.20 10.10
N ALA A 51 -12.68 6.85 9.19
CA ALA A 51 -12.19 7.29 7.89
C ALA A 51 -12.45 8.79 7.66
N ALA A 52 -11.41 9.53 7.28
CA ALA A 52 -11.52 10.97 7.05
C ALA A 52 -10.58 11.47 5.95
N PHE A 53 -10.96 12.56 5.30
CA PHE A 53 -10.14 13.20 4.27
C PHE A 53 -9.08 14.11 4.87
N THR A 54 -7.87 14.04 4.32
CA THR A 54 -6.77 14.95 4.68
C THR A 54 -6.67 16.16 3.75
N ASN A 55 -7.25 16.07 2.55
CA ASN A 55 -7.37 17.17 1.60
C ASN A 55 -8.35 16.79 0.47
N PHE A 56 -8.87 17.78 -0.24
CA PHE A 56 -9.65 17.64 -1.47
C PHE A 56 -8.90 18.24 -2.67
N PHE A 57 -8.90 17.55 -3.81
CA PHE A 57 -8.29 18.02 -5.05
C PHE A 57 -9.09 17.64 -6.30
N PHE A 58 -9.86 16.54 -6.25
CA PHE A 58 -10.52 15.97 -7.43
C PHE A 58 -12.03 16.19 -7.43
N PHE A 59 -12.62 16.35 -6.24
CA PHE A 59 -14.04 16.57 -6.03
C PHE A 59 -14.26 17.84 -5.22
N LYS A 60 -15.48 18.37 -5.32
CA LYS A 60 -15.90 19.49 -4.48
C LYS A 60 -16.02 19.01 -3.04
N HIS A 61 -15.34 19.70 -2.12
CA HIS A 61 -15.51 19.46 -0.69
C HIS A 61 -16.91 19.92 -0.25
N ASP A 62 -17.66 18.99 0.33
CA ASP A 62 -18.91 19.24 1.01
C ASP A 62 -18.78 18.73 2.45
N GLU A 63 -18.57 19.64 3.39
CA GLU A 63 -18.39 19.31 4.81
C GLU A 63 -19.64 18.66 5.42
N SER A 64 -20.84 18.95 4.91
CA SER A 64 -22.07 18.34 5.40
C SER A 64 -22.10 16.83 5.12
N LEU A 65 -21.53 16.42 3.98
CA LEU A 65 -21.46 15.02 3.55
C LEU A 65 -20.21 14.30 4.06
N TYR A 66 -19.05 14.96 4.04
CA TYR A 66 -17.74 14.30 4.24
C TYR A 66 -17.04 14.68 5.53
N GLY A 67 -17.50 15.73 6.19
CA GLY A 67 -16.94 16.21 7.45
C GLY A 67 -15.76 17.14 7.23
N PRO A 68 -15.19 17.65 8.33
CA PRO A 68 -14.05 18.53 8.25
C PRO A 68 -12.83 17.77 7.73
N ILE A 69 -11.93 18.49 7.06
CA ILE A 69 -10.62 17.96 6.69
C ILE A 69 -9.79 17.76 7.97
N VAL A 70 -9.16 16.60 8.11
CA VAL A 70 -8.28 16.29 9.23
C VAL A 70 -6.82 16.44 8.87
N LYS A 71 -5.95 16.67 9.85
CA LYS A 71 -4.51 16.75 9.63
C LYS A 71 -3.97 15.39 9.17
N HIS A 72 -2.88 15.43 8.40
CA HIS A 72 -2.07 14.25 8.16
C HIS A 72 -1.60 13.66 9.49
N ILE A 73 -1.67 12.34 9.61
CA ILE A 73 -1.10 11.60 10.73
C ILE A 73 0.14 10.84 10.27
N SER A 74 0.99 10.45 11.22
CA SER A 74 2.13 9.59 10.92
C SER A 74 1.65 8.27 10.33
N PHE A 75 2.36 7.73 9.35
CA PHE A 75 2.02 6.40 8.82
C PHE A 75 2.15 5.32 9.90
N PHE A 76 3.07 5.49 10.85
CA PHE A 76 3.22 4.57 11.98
C PHE A 76 2.01 4.56 12.93
N ASP A 77 1.25 5.67 12.98
CA ASP A 77 0.04 5.75 13.79
C ASP A 77 -1.11 4.93 13.19
N PHE A 78 -1.06 4.58 11.90
CA PHE A 78 -2.05 3.68 11.29
C PHE A 78 -2.05 2.34 12.03
N PHE A 79 -0.88 1.84 12.41
CA PHE A 79 -0.73 0.55 13.09
C PHE A 79 -1.21 0.55 14.54
N LYS A 80 -1.79 1.65 15.05
CA LYS A 80 -2.56 1.64 16.30
C LYS A 80 -3.94 0.99 16.14
N TYR A 81 -4.37 0.71 14.90
CA TYR A 81 -5.67 0.15 14.56
C TYR A 81 -5.53 -1.24 13.94
N LYS A 82 -6.40 -2.19 14.31
CA LYS A 82 -6.35 -3.56 13.79
C LYS A 82 -6.62 -3.63 12.30
N TYR A 83 -7.60 -2.88 11.81
CA TYR A 83 -8.17 -3.07 10.46
C TYR A 83 -7.80 -1.89 9.55
N GLN A 84 -6.95 -2.12 8.55
CA GLN A 84 -6.48 -1.10 7.62
C GLN A 84 -7.25 -1.19 6.31
N ILE A 85 -8.05 -0.18 5.99
CA ILE A 85 -8.80 -0.15 4.73
C ILE A 85 -7.88 0.33 3.61
N ASN A 86 -7.77 -0.44 2.53
CA ASN A 86 -7.02 -0.07 1.34
C ASN A 86 -7.96 0.06 0.12
N ILE A 87 -8.25 1.31 -0.24
CA ILE A 87 -9.02 1.70 -1.43
C ILE A 87 -8.09 2.44 -2.40
N ASP A 88 -8.19 2.11 -3.67
CA ASP A 88 -7.40 2.72 -4.73
C ASP A 88 -7.66 4.20 -4.88
N GLY A 89 -6.70 4.89 -5.49
CA GLY A 89 -6.82 6.30 -5.84
C GLY A 89 -7.18 6.45 -7.31
N THR A 90 -6.48 7.37 -7.96
CA THR A 90 -6.45 7.47 -9.43
C THR A 90 -5.96 6.17 -10.05
N VAL A 91 -5.02 5.48 -9.39
CA VAL A 91 -4.49 4.15 -9.72
C VAL A 91 -4.36 3.33 -8.42
N ALA A 92 -3.65 2.20 -8.47
CA ALA A 92 -3.33 1.37 -7.31
C ALA A 92 -2.78 2.20 -6.14
N ALA A 93 -3.18 1.86 -4.92
CA ALA A 93 -2.76 2.60 -3.74
C ALA A 93 -1.33 2.24 -3.30
N TYR A 94 -0.37 3.14 -3.53
CA TYR A 94 1.05 2.99 -3.14
C TYR A 94 1.32 2.77 -1.64
N ARG A 95 0.29 2.86 -0.79
CA ARG A 95 0.40 2.53 0.64
C ARG A 95 0.33 1.04 0.91
N LEU A 96 -0.21 0.23 -0.01
CA LEU A 96 -0.42 -1.20 0.22
C LEU A 96 0.83 -1.96 0.68
N PRO A 97 2.02 -1.82 0.05
CA PRO A 97 3.21 -2.57 0.50
C PRO A 97 3.58 -2.23 1.96
N TYR A 98 3.44 -0.96 2.35
CA TYR A 98 3.71 -0.52 3.72
C TYR A 98 2.63 -0.95 4.71
N LEU A 99 1.37 -0.97 4.30
CA LEU A 99 0.28 -1.50 5.14
C LEU A 99 0.49 -2.99 5.41
N LEU A 100 0.85 -3.76 4.37
CA LEU A 100 1.17 -5.19 4.49
C LEU A 100 2.37 -5.42 5.41
N ALA A 101 3.43 -4.63 5.32
CA ALA A 101 4.60 -4.74 6.19
C ALA A 101 4.33 -4.42 7.67
N GLY A 102 3.20 -3.77 7.97
CA GLY A 102 2.71 -3.55 9.33
C GLY A 102 2.26 -4.84 10.02
N ASN A 103 1.74 -4.72 11.24
CA ASN A 103 1.17 -5.84 12.01
C ASN A 103 -0.36 -5.73 12.17
N SER A 104 -1.01 -5.06 11.21
CA SER A 104 -2.46 -4.84 11.17
C SER A 104 -3.04 -5.57 9.97
N VAL A 105 -4.27 -6.06 10.05
CA VAL A 105 -4.89 -6.77 8.92
C VAL A 105 -5.32 -5.76 7.87
N VAL A 106 -4.97 -6.02 6.62
CA VAL A 106 -5.37 -5.19 5.49
C VAL A 106 -6.69 -5.70 4.92
N LEU A 107 -7.67 -4.81 4.80
CA LEU A 107 -8.85 -5.01 3.97
C LEU A 107 -8.55 -4.36 2.62
N LYS A 108 -8.53 -5.14 1.53
CA LYS A 108 -8.19 -4.64 0.19
C LYS A 108 -9.41 -4.68 -0.71
N GLN A 109 -9.69 -3.54 -1.34
CA GLN A 109 -10.72 -3.42 -2.36
C GLN A 109 -10.38 -4.31 -3.57
N ASP A 110 -11.38 -5.02 -4.07
CA ASP A 110 -11.35 -5.64 -5.38
C ASP A 110 -11.32 -4.55 -6.47
N SER A 111 -10.31 -4.62 -7.34
CA SER A 111 -10.00 -3.54 -8.28
C SER A 111 -9.21 -4.06 -9.46
N ILE A 112 -9.43 -3.39 -10.59
CA ILE A 112 -8.68 -3.62 -11.84
C ILE A 112 -7.25 -3.08 -11.77
N TYR A 113 -6.94 -2.19 -10.83
CA TYR A 113 -5.60 -1.65 -10.69
C TYR A 113 -4.71 -2.62 -9.93
N TYR A 114 -3.50 -2.80 -10.45
CA TYR A 114 -2.50 -3.69 -9.88
C TYR A 114 -1.13 -3.04 -9.88
N GLU A 115 -0.29 -3.47 -8.95
CA GLU A 115 1.16 -3.24 -8.98
C GLU A 115 1.86 -4.59 -9.26
N HIS A 116 3.15 -4.56 -9.57
CA HIS A 116 3.91 -5.74 -10.00
C HIS A 116 3.78 -6.97 -9.07
N PHE A 117 3.59 -6.77 -7.77
CA PHE A 117 3.50 -7.83 -6.76
C PHE A 117 2.06 -8.32 -6.47
N TYR A 118 1.02 -7.68 -7.02
CA TYR A 118 -0.37 -8.01 -6.64
C TYR A 118 -0.77 -9.42 -7.07
N ASN A 119 -0.20 -9.93 -8.16
CA ASN A 119 -0.46 -11.28 -8.66
C ASN A 119 0.01 -12.38 -7.69
N GLU A 120 0.93 -12.06 -6.78
CA GLU A 120 1.43 -12.98 -5.76
C GLU A 120 0.65 -12.85 -4.43
N LEU A 121 -0.23 -11.84 -4.32
CA LEU A 121 -1.09 -11.68 -3.16
C LEU A 121 -2.31 -12.60 -3.24
N GLN A 122 -2.54 -13.38 -2.19
CA GLN A 122 -3.68 -14.30 -2.11
C GLN A 122 -4.76 -13.74 -1.17
N PRO A 123 -6.00 -13.57 -1.63
CA PRO A 123 -7.11 -13.16 -0.76
C PRO A 123 -7.34 -14.20 0.34
N TRP A 124 -7.75 -13.75 1.52
CA TRP A 124 -7.93 -14.55 2.75
C TRP A 124 -6.67 -15.20 3.30
N LYS A 125 -5.51 -14.98 2.67
CA LYS A 125 -4.20 -15.37 3.19
C LYS A 125 -3.37 -14.14 3.56
N HIS A 126 -3.18 -13.21 2.63
CA HIS A 126 -2.36 -12.01 2.86
C HIS A 126 -3.18 -10.77 3.22
N TYR A 127 -4.48 -10.76 2.90
CA TYR A 127 -5.41 -9.66 3.14
C TYR A 127 -6.86 -10.16 3.11
N ILE A 128 -7.80 -9.37 3.62
CA ILE A 128 -9.24 -9.63 3.54
C ILE A 128 -9.81 -8.88 2.32
N PRO A 129 -10.33 -9.56 1.28
CA PRO A 129 -10.93 -8.89 0.13
C PRO A 129 -12.32 -8.33 0.44
N PHE A 130 -12.67 -7.19 -0.16
CA PHE A 130 -14.03 -6.67 -0.20
C PHE A 130 -14.36 -6.12 -1.60
N LYS A 131 -15.64 -6.04 -1.95
CA LYS A 131 -16.12 -5.65 -3.28
C LYS A 131 -15.73 -4.22 -3.64
N SER A 132 -15.59 -3.99 -4.95
CA SER A 132 -15.22 -2.71 -5.52
C SER A 132 -16.14 -1.55 -5.10
N ASP A 133 -17.43 -1.82 -4.88
CA ASP A 133 -18.45 -0.84 -4.49
C ASP A 133 -18.65 -0.67 -2.97
N LEU A 134 -17.82 -1.34 -2.15
CA LEU A 134 -17.87 -1.36 -0.68
C LEU A 134 -19.14 -2.03 -0.11
N SER A 135 -19.97 -2.67 -0.95
CA SER A 135 -21.26 -3.22 -0.52
C SER A 135 -21.17 -4.28 0.57
N ASP A 136 -20.05 -5.00 0.67
CA ASP A 136 -19.77 -6.00 1.69
C ASP A 136 -18.71 -5.56 2.72
N LEU A 137 -18.25 -4.30 2.70
CA LEU A 137 -17.16 -3.84 3.59
C LEU A 137 -17.52 -4.02 5.07
N LEU A 138 -18.76 -3.66 5.47
CA LEU A 138 -19.22 -3.81 6.86
C LEU A 138 -19.30 -5.28 7.28
N GLU A 139 -19.72 -6.17 6.37
CA GLU A 139 -19.74 -7.62 6.59
C GLU A 139 -18.31 -8.15 6.82
N LYS A 140 -17.34 -7.74 5.98
CA LYS A 140 -15.93 -8.15 6.14
C LYS A 140 -15.31 -7.64 7.43
N LEU A 141 -15.65 -6.42 7.85
CA LEU A 141 -15.23 -5.88 9.14
C LEU A 141 -15.85 -6.62 10.32
N GLN A 142 -17.12 -7.00 10.23
CA GLN A 142 -17.78 -7.80 11.25
C GLN A 142 -17.13 -9.19 11.36
N TRP A 143 -16.90 -9.86 10.22
CA TRP A 143 -16.19 -11.13 10.18
C TRP A 143 -14.82 -11.04 10.86
N ALA A 144 -14.04 -10.00 10.55
CA ALA A 144 -12.70 -9.82 11.11
C ALA A 144 -12.69 -9.54 12.63
N LYS A 145 -13.80 -9.00 13.17
CA LYS A 145 -14.00 -8.83 14.62
C LYS A 145 -14.38 -10.13 15.30
N GLU A 146 -15.24 -10.94 14.66
CA GLU A 146 -15.70 -12.23 15.18
C GLU A 146 -14.61 -13.31 15.12
N HIS A 147 -13.71 -13.22 14.13
CA HIS A 147 -12.63 -14.17 13.90
C HIS A 147 -11.27 -13.49 14.16
N ASP A 148 -11.10 -12.90 15.35
CA ASP A 148 -9.93 -12.04 15.66
C ASP A 148 -8.58 -12.76 15.48
N GLU A 149 -8.47 -14.03 15.89
CA GLU A 149 -7.26 -14.83 15.69
C GLU A 149 -7.01 -15.15 14.20
N GLU A 150 -8.04 -15.38 13.40
CA GLU A 150 -7.89 -15.57 11.96
C GLU A 150 -7.45 -14.27 11.28
N ALA A 151 -8.05 -13.14 11.65
CA ALA A 151 -7.65 -11.83 11.17
C ALA A 151 -6.18 -11.51 11.53
N LYS A 152 -5.74 -11.86 12.74
CA LYS A 152 -4.35 -11.76 13.19
C LYS A 152 -3.41 -12.63 12.37
N ASN A 153 -3.81 -13.86 12.06
CA ASN A 153 -3.03 -14.77 11.21
C ASN A 153 -2.91 -14.25 9.77
N ILE A 154 -3.98 -13.68 9.21
CA ILE A 154 -3.95 -13.02 7.89
C ILE A 154 -3.01 -11.80 7.92
N ALA A 155 -3.08 -10.97 8.97
CA ALA A 155 -2.16 -9.84 9.14
C ALA A 155 -0.70 -10.29 9.16
N LYS A 156 -0.39 -11.33 9.95
CA LYS A 156 0.95 -11.90 10.04
C LYS A 156 1.43 -12.45 8.69
N SER A 157 0.58 -13.16 7.96
CA SER A 157 0.95 -13.72 6.65
C SER A 157 1.16 -12.62 5.61
N GLY A 158 0.36 -11.56 5.61
CA GLY A 158 0.59 -10.37 4.78
C GLY A 158 1.91 -9.65 5.11
N GLN A 159 2.25 -9.57 6.40
CA GLN A 159 3.52 -9.04 6.87
C GLN A 159 4.72 -9.87 6.42
N GLU A 160 4.64 -11.19 6.56
CA GLU A 160 5.67 -12.12 6.08
C GLU A 160 5.84 -12.02 4.56
N PHE A 161 4.75 -11.92 3.81
CA PHE A 161 4.81 -11.70 2.37
C PHE A 161 5.59 -10.42 2.04
N ALA A 162 5.26 -9.29 2.68
CA ALA A 162 5.93 -8.02 2.42
C ALA A 162 7.42 -8.08 2.79
N ARG A 163 7.78 -8.69 3.92
CA ARG A 163 9.18 -8.86 4.35
C ARG A 163 10.00 -9.75 3.43
N ASN A 164 9.38 -10.78 2.86
CA ASN A 164 10.09 -11.77 2.06
C ASN A 164 10.09 -11.45 0.56
N ASN A 165 9.31 -10.47 0.10
CA ASN A 165 9.13 -10.22 -1.34
C ASN A 165 9.17 -8.74 -1.74
N LEU A 166 8.99 -7.79 -0.80
CA LEU A 166 8.84 -6.36 -1.10
C LEU A 166 9.94 -5.48 -0.49
N MET A 167 11.02 -6.08 -0.03
CA MET A 167 12.20 -5.34 0.44
C MET A 167 12.95 -4.74 -0.76
N GLY A 168 13.80 -3.72 -0.51
CA GLY A 168 14.44 -2.96 -1.58
C GLY A 168 15.26 -3.83 -2.55
N ASP A 169 15.98 -4.81 -2.04
CA ASP A 169 16.71 -5.81 -2.81
C ASP A 169 15.80 -6.65 -3.73
N HIS A 170 14.61 -7.03 -3.26
CA HIS A 170 13.63 -7.77 -4.05
C HIS A 170 13.05 -6.91 -5.18
N VAL A 171 12.76 -5.63 -4.90
CA VAL A 171 12.32 -4.67 -5.91
C VAL A 171 13.41 -4.46 -6.97
N PHE A 172 14.68 -4.30 -6.57
CA PHE A 172 15.78 -4.20 -7.52
C PHE A 172 15.96 -5.48 -8.36
N CYS A 173 15.83 -6.66 -7.74
CA CYS A 173 15.87 -7.94 -8.45
C CYS A 173 14.76 -8.06 -9.50
N TYR A 174 13.54 -7.63 -9.17
CA TYR A 174 12.42 -7.58 -10.11
C TYR A 174 12.74 -6.71 -11.32
N TYR A 175 13.20 -5.46 -11.10
CA TYR A 175 13.56 -4.56 -12.20
C TYR A 175 14.72 -5.08 -13.03
N PHE A 176 15.74 -5.67 -12.39
CA PHE A 176 16.87 -6.26 -13.10
C PHE A 176 16.39 -7.35 -14.08
N LYS A 177 15.59 -8.32 -13.61
CA LYS A 177 15.02 -9.36 -14.47
C LYS A 177 14.08 -8.79 -15.53
N LEU A 178 13.20 -7.85 -15.14
CA LEU A 178 12.28 -7.19 -16.06
C LEU A 178 13.02 -6.56 -17.24
N PHE A 179 14.11 -5.82 -16.98
CA PHE A 179 14.87 -5.18 -18.04
C PHE A 179 15.68 -6.17 -18.87
N GLN A 180 16.16 -7.28 -18.30
CA GLN A 180 16.80 -8.35 -19.07
C GLN A 180 15.82 -9.00 -20.06
N GLU A 181 14.63 -9.37 -19.58
CA GLU A 181 13.58 -9.96 -20.43
C GLU A 181 13.08 -8.96 -21.48
N TYR A 182 12.87 -7.69 -21.09
CA TYR A 182 12.49 -6.65 -22.04
C TYR A 182 13.55 -6.41 -23.12
N ALA A 183 14.84 -6.47 -22.76
CA ALA A 183 15.94 -6.32 -23.70
C ALA A 183 16.01 -7.48 -24.70
N SER A 184 15.70 -8.72 -24.28
CA SER A 184 15.70 -9.89 -25.17
C SER A 184 14.63 -9.84 -26.26
N LEU A 185 13.55 -9.06 -26.02
CA LEU A 185 12.46 -8.85 -26.97
C LEU A 185 12.73 -7.73 -27.99
N GLN A 186 13.84 -7.00 -27.86
CA GLN A 186 14.16 -5.92 -28.81
C GLN A 186 14.53 -6.50 -30.18
N VAL A 187 13.83 -6.05 -31.22
CA VAL A 187 14.08 -6.47 -32.60
C VAL A 187 15.20 -5.67 -33.29
N SER A 188 15.69 -4.61 -32.67
CA SER A 188 16.71 -3.71 -33.21
C SER A 188 17.62 -3.17 -32.13
N GLU A 189 18.85 -2.83 -32.49
CA GLU A 189 19.81 -2.23 -31.57
C GLU A 189 19.40 -0.79 -31.19
N PRO A 190 19.31 -0.45 -29.89
CA PRO A 190 19.00 0.92 -29.45
C PRO A 190 20.06 1.93 -29.89
N LYS A 191 19.62 3.06 -30.45
CA LYS A 191 20.50 4.19 -30.83
C LYS A 191 20.17 5.43 -30.00
N VAL A 192 21.21 6.12 -29.54
CA VAL A 192 21.07 7.45 -28.93
C VAL A 192 20.58 8.42 -29.99
N ARG A 193 19.46 9.10 -29.71
CA ARG A 193 18.83 10.04 -30.64
C ARG A 193 19.22 11.47 -30.29
N ASP A 194 19.16 12.35 -31.28
CA ASP A 194 19.35 13.78 -31.07
C ASP A 194 18.36 14.31 -30.03
N GLY A 195 18.83 15.19 -29.15
CA GLY A 195 18.07 15.71 -28.01
C GLY A 195 17.99 14.80 -26.77
N MET A 196 18.55 13.58 -26.79
CA MET A 196 18.68 12.78 -25.57
C MET A 196 19.82 13.29 -24.69
N GLU A 197 19.55 13.47 -23.39
CA GLU A 197 20.56 13.83 -22.39
C GLU A 197 21.04 12.58 -21.63
N LYS A 198 22.36 12.49 -21.42
CA LYS A 198 22.94 11.40 -20.64
C LYS A 198 22.72 11.64 -19.15
N VAL A 199 21.93 10.78 -18.51
CA VAL A 199 21.79 10.75 -17.04
C VAL A 199 23.10 10.22 -16.45
N GLN A 200 23.84 11.08 -15.74
CA GLN A 200 25.06 10.68 -15.04
C GLN A 200 24.70 9.74 -13.89
N GLN A 201 25.47 8.66 -13.75
CA GLN A 201 25.35 7.80 -12.57
C GLN A 201 26.04 8.52 -11.40
N PRO A 202 25.41 8.61 -10.23
CA PRO A 202 26.04 9.22 -9.07
C PRO A 202 27.27 8.40 -8.65
N ASP A 203 28.35 9.08 -8.31
CA ASP A 203 29.50 8.49 -7.63
C ASP A 203 29.09 8.25 -6.16
N ASP A 204 28.42 7.12 -5.90
CA ASP A 204 28.01 6.75 -4.54
C ASP A 204 29.15 5.99 -3.83
N ASP A 205 29.96 6.74 -3.09
CA ASP A 205 31.03 6.20 -2.24
C ASP A 205 30.48 5.52 -0.97
N LEU A 206 29.22 5.79 -0.59
CA LEU A 206 28.60 5.24 0.62
C LEU A 206 28.05 3.83 0.40
N PHE A 207 27.59 3.54 -0.83
CA PHE A 207 27.10 2.23 -1.24
C PHE A 207 27.75 1.78 -2.55
N PRO A 208 29.05 1.41 -2.52
CA PRO A 208 29.78 1.05 -3.72
C PRO A 208 29.12 -0.15 -4.41
N CYS A 209 28.55 0.08 -5.60
CA CYS A 209 28.03 -0.98 -6.43
C CYS A 209 29.20 -1.74 -7.08
N THR A 210 29.62 -2.84 -6.45
CA THR A 210 30.72 -3.70 -6.89
C THR A 210 30.33 -4.70 -7.98
N CYS A 211 29.07 -4.67 -8.45
CA CYS A 211 28.61 -5.52 -9.53
C CYS A 211 29.48 -5.29 -10.76
N HIS A 212 30.30 -6.28 -11.13
CA HIS A 212 31.13 -6.22 -12.31
C HIS A 212 30.23 -5.97 -13.53
N ARG A 213 30.32 -4.77 -14.09
CA ARG A 213 29.75 -4.42 -15.39
C ARG A 213 30.52 -5.20 -16.46
N LYS A 214 30.31 -6.50 -16.54
CA LYS A 214 30.77 -7.28 -17.69
C LYS A 214 29.98 -6.73 -18.87
N LYS A 215 30.67 -6.09 -19.80
CA LYS A 215 30.10 -5.85 -21.13
C LYS A 215 29.65 -7.23 -21.62
N VAL A 216 28.35 -7.39 -21.82
CA VAL A 216 27.86 -8.50 -22.62
C VAL A 216 28.52 -8.31 -23.99
N GLN A 217 29.35 -9.28 -24.36
CA GLN A 217 30.11 -9.27 -25.61
C GLN A 217 29.15 -9.48 -26.78
#